data_AF-A0A562V7A6-F1
#
_entry.id   AF-A0A562V7A6-F1
#
_cell.length_a   1.000
_cell.length_b   1.000
_cell.length_c   1.000
_cell.angle_alpha   90.00
_cell.angle_beta   90.00
_cell.angle_gamma   90.00
#
_symmetry.space_group_name_H-M   'P 1'
#
loop_
_entity.id
_entity.type
_entity.pdbx_description
1 polymer ?
#
loop_
_entity_poly.entity_id
_entity_poly.type
_entity_poly.pdbx_seq_one_letter_code
_entity_poly.pdbx_strand_id
1 'polypeptide(L)'
;MIDFNLHGIRVSAQALVTHREFRDKGGHYLNRFDRNVNVCVQFWDFVIGNDLSELAMVKSTLNYFMQAYWKRSSKAGSRIELATALFHDDDFSAQSLNMIARQKNGIQSLEVSLADNGRNIGTAYLSAREVIMLDIAIGKAISLLAPETVYVADTLHT
;
A
#
# COMPACT_ATOMS: atom_id res chain seq x y z
N MET A 1 -7.13 -10.04 -10.25
CA MET A 1 -6.03 -10.34 -9.30
C MET A 1 -4.85 -9.46 -9.69
N ILE A 2 -4.27 -8.76 -8.73
CA ILE A 2 -3.02 -8.01 -8.88
C ILE A 2 -1.92 -8.89 -8.27
N ASP A 3 -0.84 -9.11 -9.01
CA ASP A 3 0.41 -9.69 -8.49
C ASP A 3 1.57 -8.94 -9.15
N PHE A 4 2.39 -8.29 -8.32
CA PHE A 4 3.52 -7.48 -8.72
C PHE A 4 4.69 -7.82 -7.81
N ASN A 5 5.89 -7.93 -8.39
CA ASN A 5 7.12 -8.21 -7.65
C ASN A 5 8.25 -7.34 -8.19
N LEU A 6 9.00 -6.70 -7.29
CA LEU A 6 10.17 -5.89 -7.60
C LEU A 6 11.15 -5.94 -6.43
N HIS A 7 12.33 -6.53 -6.63
CA HIS A 7 13.45 -6.53 -5.65
C HIS A 7 13.07 -7.00 -4.23
N GLY A 8 12.19 -7.99 -4.10
CA GLY A 8 11.72 -8.47 -2.79
C GLY A 8 10.51 -7.71 -2.24
N ILE A 9 10.01 -6.72 -2.98
CA ILE A 9 8.76 -6.01 -2.69
C ILE A 9 7.65 -6.66 -3.51
N ARG A 10 6.62 -7.18 -2.84
CA ARG A 10 5.46 -7.80 -3.48
C ARG A 10 4.20 -6.99 -3.20
N VAL A 11 3.38 -6.78 -4.23
CA VAL A 11 2.02 -6.24 -4.09
C VAL A 11 1.07 -7.29 -4.64
N SER A 12 0.20 -7.81 -3.79
CA SER A 12 -0.84 -8.76 -4.17
C SER A 12 -2.20 -8.22 -3.75
N ALA A 13 -3.20 -8.35 -4.62
CA ALA A 13 -4.55 -7.97 -4.26
C ALA A 13 -5.63 -8.75 -5.02
N GLN A 14 -6.71 -9.06 -4.34
CA GLN A 14 -7.87 -9.77 -4.86
C GLN A 14 -9.15 -9.15 -4.31
N ALA A 15 -10.16 -9.04 -5.16
CA ALA A 15 -11.52 -8.75 -4.76
C ALA A 15 -12.41 -9.90 -5.26
N LEU A 16 -13.06 -10.59 -4.34
CA LEU A 16 -14.02 -11.64 -4.61
C LEU A 16 -15.42 -11.09 -4.34
N VAL A 17 -16.26 -11.04 -5.37
CA VAL A 17 -17.67 -10.68 -5.22
C VAL A 17 -18.47 -11.97 -5.22
N THR A 18 -19.15 -12.25 -4.12
CA THR A 18 -20.07 -13.37 -4.00
C THR A 18 -21.50 -12.86 -4.05
N HIS A 19 -22.35 -13.59 -4.78
CA HIS A 19 -23.78 -13.34 -4.85
C HIS A 19 -24.49 -14.41 -4.01
N ARG A 20 -25.36 -13.98 -3.11
CA ARG A 20 -26.21 -14.85 -2.29
C ARG A 20 -27.66 -14.40 -2.41
N GLU A 21 -28.50 -15.29 -2.90
CA GLU A 21 -29.95 -15.12 -2.87
C GLU A 21 -30.46 -15.71 -1.55
N PHE A 22 -31.21 -14.92 -0.78
CA PHE A 22 -31.90 -15.42 0.41
C PHE A 22 -33.36 -14.98 0.39
N ARG A 23 -34.20 -15.85 0.95
CA ARG A 23 -35.63 -15.61 1.06
C ARG A 23 -35.93 -15.06 2.44
N ASP A 24 -36.60 -13.92 2.53
CA ASP A 24 -37.04 -13.39 3.81
C ASP A 24 -38.24 -14.18 4.37
N LYS A 25 -38.65 -13.86 5.60
CA LYS A 25 -39.82 -14.50 6.25
C LYS A 25 -41.14 -14.24 5.50
N GLY A 26 -41.21 -13.20 4.65
CA GLY A 26 -42.37 -12.86 3.82
C GLY A 26 -42.38 -13.56 2.45
N GLY A 27 -41.33 -14.30 2.10
CA GLY A 27 -41.21 -15.00 0.83
C GLY A 27 -40.61 -14.17 -0.30
N HIS A 28 -40.17 -12.93 -0.02
CA HIS A 28 -39.48 -12.06 -0.98
C HIS A 28 -38.02 -12.49 -1.15
N TYR A 29 -37.51 -12.37 -2.38
CA TYR A 29 -36.11 -12.60 -2.70
C TYR A 29 -35.30 -11.35 -2.36
N LEU A 30 -34.26 -11.52 -1.54
CA LEU A 30 -33.27 -10.50 -1.24
C LEU A 30 -31.93 -10.93 -1.85
N ASN A 31 -31.32 -10.01 -2.61
CA ASN A 31 -30.03 -10.22 -3.25
C ASN A 31 -28.91 -9.62 -2.38
N ARG A 32 -28.16 -10.51 -1.72
CA ARG A 32 -26.85 -10.33 -1.08
C ARG A 32 -25.69 -10.20 -2.06
N PHE A 33 -25.11 -9.02 -2.27
CA PHE A 33 -23.73 -8.94 -2.78
C PHE A 33 -22.77 -8.80 -1.60
N ASP A 34 -21.81 -9.71 -1.49
CA ASP A 34 -20.76 -9.68 -0.48
C ASP A 34 -19.40 -9.58 -1.19
N ARG A 35 -18.64 -8.54 -0.87
CA ARG A 35 -17.38 -8.20 -1.52
C ARG A 35 -16.25 -8.41 -0.52
N ASN A 36 -15.54 -9.52 -0.66
CA ASN A 36 -14.37 -9.81 0.15
C ASN A 36 -13.11 -9.31 -0.56
N VAL A 37 -12.34 -8.45 0.10
CA VAL A 37 -11.12 -7.85 -0.44
C VAL A 37 -9.92 -8.25 0.40
N ASN A 38 -8.87 -8.66 -0.28
CA ASN A 38 -7.56 -8.90 0.33
C ASN A 38 -6.52 -8.08 -0.44
N VAL A 39 -5.87 -7.15 0.23
CA VAL A 39 -4.72 -6.39 -0.22
C VAL A 39 -3.56 -6.71 0.72
N CYS A 40 -2.45 -7.15 0.13
CA CYS A 40 -1.24 -7.47 0.86
C CYS A 40 -0.03 -6.88 0.13
N VAL A 41 0.70 -6.00 0.82
CA VAL A 41 1.98 -5.45 0.36
C VAL A 41 3.07 -5.97 1.29
N GLN A 42 4.09 -6.61 0.70
CA GLN A 42 5.17 -7.23 1.44
C GLN A 42 6.50 -6.58 1.03
N PHE A 43 7.32 -6.24 2.01
CA PHE A 43 8.70 -5.82 1.83
C PHE A 43 9.58 -6.86 2.52
N TRP A 44 10.02 -7.88 1.77
CA TRP A 44 10.53 -9.12 2.36
C TRP A 44 9.52 -9.68 3.37
N ASP A 45 9.89 -9.77 4.64
CA ASP A 45 9.07 -10.34 5.71
C ASP A 45 8.17 -9.29 6.40
N PHE A 46 8.28 -8.00 6.04
CA PHE A 46 7.40 -6.94 6.56
C PHE A 46 6.10 -6.91 5.77
N VAL A 47 4.97 -7.22 6.40
CA VAL A 47 3.68 -7.44 5.72
C VAL A 47 2.63 -6.41 6.14
N ILE A 48 2.17 -5.62 5.17
CA ILE A 48 1.04 -4.70 5.33
C ILE A 48 -0.20 -5.32 4.70
N GLY A 49 -1.18 -5.70 5.54
CA GLY A 49 -2.41 -6.37 5.10
C GLY A 49 -3.66 -5.54 5.39
N ASN A 50 -4.40 -5.12 4.35
CA ASN A 50 -5.64 -4.34 4.42
C ASN A 50 -5.59 -3.03 5.26
N ASP A 51 -4.44 -2.65 5.81
CA ASP A 51 -4.25 -1.44 6.60
C ASP A 51 -4.12 -0.23 5.67
N LEU A 52 -5.22 0.49 5.49
CA LEU A 52 -5.25 1.67 4.63
C LEU A 52 -4.30 2.78 5.10
N SER A 53 -4.06 2.91 6.41
CA SER A 53 -3.19 3.95 6.96
C SER A 53 -1.73 3.70 6.57
N GLU A 54 -1.24 2.48 6.80
CA GLU A 54 0.12 2.09 6.43
C GLU A 54 0.30 2.11 4.90
N LEU A 55 -0.67 1.58 4.16
CA LEU A 55 -0.64 1.61 2.69
C LEU A 55 -0.63 3.05 2.15
N ALA A 56 -1.39 3.96 2.76
CA ALA A 56 -1.38 5.38 2.40
C ALA A 56 -0.05 6.05 2.76
N MET A 57 0.60 5.66 3.87
CA MET A 57 1.92 6.14 4.24
C MET A 57 2.98 5.70 3.23
N VAL A 58 2.95 4.44 2.79
CA VAL A 58 3.80 3.97 1.69
C VAL A 58 3.53 4.77 0.42
N LYS A 59 2.26 4.86 0.00
CA LYS A 59 1.89 5.56 -1.24
C LYS A 59 2.29 7.04 -1.24
N SER A 60 2.03 7.75 -0.14
CA SER A 60 2.38 9.17 0.00
C SER A 60 3.90 9.38 -0.03
N THR A 61 4.69 8.47 0.54
CA THR A 61 6.16 8.52 0.48
C THR A 61 6.67 8.37 -0.95
N LEU A 62 6.17 7.38 -1.70
CA LEU A 62 6.54 7.19 -3.10
C LEU A 62 6.19 8.43 -3.93
N ASN A 63 5.01 8.98 -3.69
CA ASN A 63 4.54 10.18 -4.36
C ASN A 63 5.41 11.40 -4.02
N TYR A 64 5.75 11.58 -2.74
CA TYR A 64 6.62 12.67 -2.29
C TYR A 64 8.03 12.57 -2.88
N PHE A 65 8.61 11.36 -2.92
CA PHE A 65 9.88 11.12 -3.60
C PHE A 65 9.82 11.59 -5.06
N MET A 66 8.76 11.25 -5.79
CA MET A 66 8.61 11.63 -7.20
C MET A 66 8.36 13.13 -7.41
N GLN A 67 7.56 13.77 -6.56
CA GLN A 67 7.14 15.15 -6.76
C GLN A 67 8.08 16.18 -6.15
N ALA A 68 8.51 15.95 -4.91
CA ALA A 68 9.26 16.91 -4.12
C ALA A 68 10.77 16.66 -4.20
N TYR A 69 11.19 15.40 -4.18
CA TYR A 69 12.62 15.07 -4.19
C TYR A 69 13.20 15.03 -5.61
N TRP A 70 12.68 14.14 -6.47
CA TRP A 70 13.24 13.91 -7.81
C TRP A 70 13.14 15.13 -8.74
N LYS A 71 11.99 15.81 -8.76
CA LYS A 71 11.76 16.95 -9.69
C LYS A 71 12.45 18.25 -9.27
N ARG A 72 12.74 18.45 -7.98
CA ARG A 72 13.27 19.73 -7.46
C ARG A 72 14.78 19.71 -7.24
N SER A 73 15.34 18.54 -6.96
CA SER A 73 16.79 18.32 -6.87
C SER A 73 17.57 18.75 -8.12
N SER A 74 16.90 18.89 -9.27
CA SER A 74 17.49 19.37 -10.52
C SER A 74 17.56 20.89 -10.67
N LYS A 75 16.94 21.69 -9.76
CA LYS A 75 16.80 23.15 -9.95
C LYS A 75 17.23 24.03 -8.77
N ALA A 76 17.38 23.51 -7.56
CA ALA A 76 17.82 24.32 -6.42
C ALA A 76 18.56 23.44 -5.40
N GLY A 77 19.71 23.90 -4.94
CA GLY A 77 20.63 23.17 -4.05
C GLY A 77 20.12 22.85 -2.64
N SER A 78 18.82 22.97 -2.36
CA SER A 78 18.23 22.50 -1.10
C SER A 78 17.71 21.07 -1.28
N ARG A 79 18.51 20.09 -0.88
CA ARG A 79 18.06 18.69 -0.74
C ARG A 79 16.96 18.64 0.31
N ILE A 80 15.72 18.41 -0.12
CA ILE A 80 14.65 18.03 0.79
C ILE A 80 15.03 16.66 1.36
N GLU A 81 15.10 16.54 2.68
CA GLU A 81 15.29 15.25 3.33
C GLU A 81 13.98 14.46 3.24
N LEU A 82 14.07 13.23 2.72
CA LEU A 82 13.00 12.25 2.82
C LEU A 82 13.58 11.06 3.55
N ALA A 83 13.15 10.87 4.79
CA ALA A 83 13.43 9.70 5.60
C ALA A 83 12.16 9.41 6.40
N THR A 84 11.57 8.25 6.16
CA THR A 84 10.36 7.81 6.86
C THR A 84 10.50 6.34 7.22
N ALA A 85 9.77 5.92 8.25
CA ALA A 85 9.77 4.54 8.71
C ALA A 85 8.36 4.11 9.13
N LEU A 86 8.01 2.87 8.80
CA LEU A 86 6.90 2.14 9.41
C LEU A 86 7.48 1.14 10.41
N PHE A 87 6.74 0.89 11.49
CA PHE A 87 7.18 0.02 12.58
C PHE A 87 6.10 -1.01 12.87
N HIS A 88 6.48 -2.28 12.87
CA HIS A 88 5.68 -3.36 13.43
C HIS A 88 6.40 -3.85 14.67
N ASP A 89 5.76 -3.66 15.82
CA ASP A 89 6.28 -4.09 17.10
C ASP A 89 5.50 -5.34 17.53
N ASP A 90 5.94 -6.50 17.04
CA ASP A 90 5.49 -7.78 17.55
C ASP A 90 6.39 -8.18 18.73
N ASP A 91 5.83 -8.79 19.77
CA ASP A 91 6.48 -9.17 21.04
C ASP A 91 7.82 -9.94 20.90
N PHE A 92 8.14 -10.44 19.69
CA PHE A 92 9.33 -11.25 19.39
C PHE A 92 10.23 -10.68 18.28
N SER A 93 9.77 -9.71 17.48
CA SER A 93 10.56 -9.12 16.38
C SER A 93 10.09 -7.72 16.03
N ALA A 94 10.74 -6.72 16.61
CA ALA A 94 10.52 -5.32 16.23
C ALA A 94 11.10 -5.08 14.85
N GLN A 95 10.23 -4.87 13.86
CA GLN A 95 10.62 -4.58 12.49
C GLN A 95 10.42 -3.10 12.15
N SER A 96 11.35 -2.53 11.39
CA SER A 96 11.23 -1.19 10.83
C SER A 96 11.45 -1.22 9.32
N LEU A 97 10.46 -0.78 8.56
CA LEU A 97 10.57 -0.55 7.12
C LEU A 97 10.91 0.92 6.87
N ASN A 98 12.12 1.17 6.40
CA ASN A 98 12.64 2.50 6.14
C ASN A 98 12.56 2.83 4.64
N MET A 99 12.16 4.06 4.33
CA MET A 99 12.20 4.62 2.98
C MET A 99 12.93 5.95 3.00
N ILE A 100 14.09 5.99 2.36
CA ILE A 100 15.02 7.12 2.46
C ILE A 100 15.44 7.55 1.06
N ALA A 101 15.30 8.84 0.76
CA ALA A 101 15.84 9.37 -0.48
C ALA A 101 17.37 9.48 -0.40
N ARG A 102 18.06 8.94 -1.39
CA ARG A 102 19.52 8.97 -1.51
C ARG A 102 19.93 9.68 -2.79
N GLN A 103 21.15 10.21 -2.78
CA GLN A 103 21.81 10.73 -3.98
C GLN A 103 23.29 10.34 -3.94
N LYS A 104 23.74 9.60 -4.95
CA LYS A 104 25.15 9.19 -5.11
C LYS A 104 25.57 9.39 -6.55
N ASN A 105 26.71 10.06 -6.78
CA ASN A 105 27.25 10.33 -8.11
C ASN A 105 26.24 10.99 -9.07
N GLY A 106 25.40 11.89 -8.57
CA GLY A 106 24.36 12.56 -9.36
C GLY A 106 23.09 11.72 -9.61
N ILE A 107 23.12 10.42 -9.32
CA ILE A 107 21.96 9.54 -9.43
C ILE A 107 21.17 9.60 -8.12
N GLN A 108 19.86 9.80 -8.23
CA GLN A 108 18.94 9.77 -7.10
C GLN A 108 18.21 8.43 -7.07
N SER A 109 17.94 7.94 -5.88
CA SER A 109 17.23 6.67 -5.68
C SER A 109 16.43 6.74 -4.39
N LEU A 110 15.36 5.97 -4.31
CA LEU A 110 14.69 5.67 -3.06
C LEU A 110 15.31 4.39 -2.49
N GLU A 111 16.00 4.51 -1.37
CA GLU A 111 16.37 3.34 -0.57
C GLU A 111 15.11 2.85 0.15
N VAL A 112 14.82 1.57 0.03
CA VAL A 112 13.83 0.85 0.82
C VAL A 112 14.57 -0.24 1.58
N SER A 113 14.57 -0.17 2.91
CA SER A 113 15.32 -1.11 3.74
C SER A 113 14.50 -1.62 4.91
N LEU A 114 14.64 -2.91 5.21
CA LEU A 114 14.02 -3.56 6.34
C LEU A 114 15.09 -3.81 7.40
N ALA A 115 14.81 -3.38 8.63
CA ALA A 115 15.57 -3.79 9.79
C ALA A 115 14.70 -4.62 10.73
N ASP A 116 15.25 -5.68 11.27
CA ASP A 116 14.65 -6.56 12.27
C ASP A 116 15.53 -6.55 13.51
N ASN A 117 14.97 -6.18 14.66
CA ASN A 117 15.67 -6.01 15.92
C ASN A 117 16.93 -5.11 15.76
N GLY A 118 16.78 -4.04 14.97
CA GLY A 118 17.84 -3.09 14.66
C GLY A 118 18.91 -3.56 13.66
N ARG A 119 18.80 -4.78 13.12
CA ARG A 119 19.71 -5.31 12.09
C ARG A 119 19.08 -5.20 10.71
N ASN A 120 19.79 -4.62 9.75
CA ASN A 120 19.32 -4.56 8.36
C ASN A 120 19.30 -5.98 7.75
N ILE A 121 18.13 -6.42 7.31
CA ILE A 121 17.89 -7.75 6.72
C ILE A 121 17.50 -7.68 5.24
N GLY A 122 17.14 -6.50 4.73
CA GLY A 122 16.80 -6.28 3.33
C GLY A 122 17.04 -4.84 2.92
N THR A 123 17.59 -4.63 1.71
CA THR A 123 17.74 -3.30 1.14
C THR A 123 17.59 -3.34 -0.38
N ALA A 124 16.83 -2.41 -0.92
CA ALA A 124 16.67 -2.17 -2.35
C ALA A 124 16.83 -0.67 -2.65
N TYR A 125 17.45 -0.35 -3.78
CA TYR A 125 17.57 1.02 -4.27
C TYR A 125 16.73 1.16 -5.54
N LEU A 126 15.62 1.87 -5.43
CA LEU A 126 14.68 2.06 -6.53
C LEU A 126 15.02 3.33 -7.31
N SER A 127 15.15 3.20 -8.61
CA SER A 127 15.17 4.33 -9.54
C SER A 127 13.80 5.04 -9.58
N ALA A 128 13.75 6.25 -10.14
CA ALA A 128 12.49 6.98 -10.31
C ALA A 128 11.44 6.16 -11.10
N ARG A 129 11.86 5.40 -12.11
CA ARG A 129 10.97 4.52 -12.87
C ARG A 129 10.39 3.41 -11.99
N GLU A 130 11.22 2.78 -11.18
CA GLU A 130 10.80 1.71 -10.27
C GLU A 130 9.86 2.22 -9.17
N VAL A 131 10.11 3.42 -8.65
CA VAL A 131 9.20 4.09 -7.71
C VAL A 131 7.83 4.34 -8.35
N ILE A 132 7.77 4.79 -9.60
CA ILE A 132 6.50 4.95 -10.33
C ILE A 132 5.79 3.60 -10.49
N MET A 133 6.53 2.54 -10.85
CA MET A 133 5.94 1.20 -11.00
C MET A 133 5.31 0.71 -9.70
N LEU A 134 6.02 0.87 -8.58
CA LEU A 134 5.51 0.52 -7.26
C LEU A 134 4.30 1.39 -6.85
N ASP A 135 4.35 2.70 -7.09
CA ASP A 135 3.23 3.62 -6.81
C ASP A 135 1.95 3.24 -7.56
N ILE A 136 2.09 2.83 -8.83
CA ILE A 136 0.98 2.35 -9.65
C ILE A 136 0.42 1.04 -9.07
N ALA A 137 1.28 0.09 -8.74
CA ALA A 137 0.86 -1.20 -8.18
C ALA A 137 0.10 -1.02 -6.85
N ILE A 138 0.66 -0.25 -5.92
CA ILE A 138 0.03 0.07 -4.63
C ILE A 138 -1.25 0.88 -4.82
N GLY A 139 -1.25 1.87 -5.72
CA GLY A 139 -2.45 2.66 -5.99
C GLY A 139 -3.61 1.82 -6.50
N LYS A 140 -3.32 0.86 -7.41
CA LYS A 140 -4.33 -0.09 -7.89
C LYS A 140 -4.80 -1.03 -6.78
N ALA A 141 -3.91 -1.50 -5.91
CA ALA A 141 -4.26 -2.34 -4.78
C ALA A 141 -5.16 -1.60 -3.77
N ILE A 142 -4.77 -0.39 -3.35
CA ILE A 142 -5.55 0.47 -2.43
C ILE A 142 -6.94 0.76 -3.00
N SER A 143 -7.07 0.95 -4.31
CA SER A 143 -8.38 1.21 -4.93
C SER A 143 -9.38 0.07 -4.75
N LEU A 144 -8.91 -1.14 -4.42
CA LEU A 144 -9.77 -2.26 -4.05
C LEU A 144 -10.31 -2.15 -2.63
N LEU A 145 -9.69 -1.40 -1.72
CA LEU A 145 -10.23 -1.11 -0.37
C LEU A 145 -11.34 -0.05 -0.38
N ALA A 146 -12.03 0.12 -1.52
CA ALA A 146 -13.15 1.04 -1.65
C ALA A 146 -14.21 0.78 -0.56
N PRO A 147 -14.85 1.85 -0.02
CA PRO A 147 -15.88 1.73 1.01
C PRO A 147 -16.99 0.76 0.60
N GLU A 148 -17.55 0.07 1.60
CA GLU A 148 -18.75 -0.74 1.37
C GLU A 148 -19.95 0.16 1.07
N THR A 149 -20.76 -0.27 0.11
CA THR A 149 -22.05 0.37 -0.17
C THR A 149 -23.07 -0.18 0.82
N VAL A 150 -23.54 0.67 1.74
CA VAL A 150 -24.62 0.32 2.67
C VAL A 150 -25.95 0.65 2.01
N TYR A 151 -26.75 -0.38 1.70
CA TYR A 151 -28.14 -0.19 1.25
C TYR A 151 -29.03 0.01 2.47
N VAL A 152 -29.58 1.21 2.62
CA VAL A 152 -30.60 1.50 3.64
C VAL A 152 -31.96 1.27 2.99
N ALA A 153 -32.77 0.38 3.57
CA ALA A 153 -34.15 0.20 3.15
C ALA A 153 -34.97 1.38 3.66
N ASP A 154 -35.37 2.28 2.77
CA ASP A 154 -36.39 3.29 3.08
C ASP A 154 -37.73 2.58 3.24
N THR A 155 -38.10 2.26 4.48
CA THR A 155 -39.50 2.01 4.81
C THR A 155 -40.25 3.33 4.69
N LEU A 156 -40.78 3.61 3.50
CA LEU A 156 -41.83 4.61 3.31
C LEU A 156 -43.03 4.18 4.17
N HIS A 157 -43.15 4.78 5.36
CA HIS A 157 -44.37 4.74 6.14
C HIS A 157 -45.47 5.41 5.30
N THR A 158 -46.46 4.61 4.92
CA THR A 158 -47.76 5.06 4.40
C THR A 158 -48.74 5.17 5.54
#